data_AF-A0AAP2XP33-F1
#
_entry.id   AF-A0AAP2XP33-F1
#
_cell.length_a   1.000
_cell.length_b   1.000
_cell.length_c   1.000
_cell.angle_alpha   90.00
_cell.angle_beta   90.00
_cell.angle_gamma   90.00
#
_symmetry.space_group_name_H-M   'P 1'
#
loop_
_entity.id
_entity.type
_entity.pdbx_description
1 polymer ?
#
loop_
_entity_poly.entity_id
_entity_poly.type
_entity_poly.pdbx_seq_one_letter_code
_entity_poly.pdbx_strand_id
1 'polypeptide(L)' 'MRVQIIDDKQLKNCSICKATDEWVENICVNGIEGLYCVKCDTLTLYEPLPSKLVYLAFKKKCMQIKEMKTNNQLTM' A
#
# COMPACT_ATOMS: atom_id res chain seq x y z
N MET A 1 -7.97 0.70 5.76
CA MET A 1 -6.52 0.56 5.57
C MET A 1 -5.87 0.09 6.86
N ARG A 2 -5.36 -1.14 6.87
CA ARG A 2 -4.50 -1.71 7.91
C ARG A 2 -3.06 -1.29 7.64
N VAL A 3 -2.26 -1.03 8.67
CA VAL A 3 -0.81 -0.77 8.55
C VAL A 3 -0.05 -1.90 9.21
N GLN A 4 0.99 -2.38 8.54
CA GLN A 4 1.95 -3.36 9.02
C GLN A 4 3.36 -2.78 8.84
N ILE A 5 4.23 -3.02 9.82
CA ILE A 5 5.66 -2.71 9.71
C ILE A 5 6.39 -4.05 9.71
N ILE A 6 7.34 -4.21 8.78
CA ILE A 6 8.19 -5.39 8.68
C ILE A 6 9.64 -4.96 8.48
N ASP A 7 10.58 -5.77 8.95
CA ASP A 7 12.00 -5.42 8.86
C ASP A 7 12.60 -5.69 7.48
N ASP A 8 12.06 -6.68 6.75
CA ASP A 8 12.58 -7.09 5.44
C ASP A 8 11.76 -6.56 4.27
N LYS A 9 12.45 -6.04 3.26
CA LYS A 9 11.85 -5.58 2.01
C LYS A 9 11.29 -6.77 1.22
N GLN A 10 9.96 -6.95 1.21
CA GLN A 10 9.35 -8.04 0.45
C GLN A 10 9.25 -7.72 -1.04
N LEU A 11 9.34 -8.74 -1.88
CA LEU A 11 9.10 -8.64 -3.33
C LEU A 11 7.59 -8.64 -3.60
N LYS A 12 7.01 -7.48 -3.95
CA LYS A 12 5.66 -7.27 -4.54
C LYS A 12 4.58 -8.30 -4.14
N ASN A 13 4.54 -8.66 -2.87
CA ASN A 13 3.60 -9.62 -2.32
C ASN A 13 3.02 -9.08 -1.02
N CYS A 14 1.74 -9.38 -0.78
CA CYS A 14 1.10 -9.03 0.47
C CYS A 14 1.36 -10.11 1.50
N SER A 15 2.01 -9.78 2.61
CA SER A 15 2.30 -10.75 3.67
C SER A 15 1.03 -11.29 4.35
N ILE A 16 -0.09 -10.54 4.29
CA ILE A 16 -1.39 -10.87 4.90
C ILE A 16 -2.22 -11.82 4.01
N CYS A 17 -2.56 -11.39 2.80
CA CYS A 17 -3.46 -12.14 1.92
C CYS A 17 -2.76 -12.93 0.81
N LYS A 18 -1.42 -12.88 0.77
CA LYS A 18 -0.56 -13.55 -0.23
C LYS A 18 -0.82 -13.14 -1.68
N ALA A 19 -1.56 -12.06 -1.92
CA ALA A 19 -1.72 -11.50 -3.25
C ALA A 19 -0.39 -10.97 -3.79
N THR A 20 -0.18 -11.06 -5.10
CA THR A 20 1.06 -10.62 -5.77
C THR A 20 0.75 -9.60 -6.87
N ASP A 21 1.81 -8.97 -7.36
CA ASP A 21 1.86 -8.20 -8.61
C ASP A 21 0.72 -7.19 -8.77
N GLU A 22 -0.28 -7.51 -9.58
CA GLU A 22 -1.39 -6.62 -9.95
C GLU A 22 -2.21 -6.12 -8.74
N TRP A 23 -2.14 -6.81 -7.60
CA TRP A 23 -2.85 -6.41 -6.38
C TRP A 23 -1.98 -5.63 -5.41
N VAL A 24 -0.67 -5.55 -5.67
CA VAL A 24 0.30 -4.98 -4.74
C VAL A 24 1.15 -3.92 -5.44
N GLU A 25 0.97 -2.68 -5.00
CA GLU A 25 1.64 -1.51 -5.57
C GLU A 25 2.75 -1.02 -4.67
N ASN A 26 3.88 -0.66 -5.27
CA ASN A 26 4.92 0.08 -4.58
C ASN A 26 4.45 1.53 -4.43
N ILE A 27 4.51 2.06 -3.22
CA ILE A 27 4.17 3.44 -2.95
C ILE A 27 5.32 4.14 -2.24
N CYS A 28 5.57 5.37 -2.63
CA CYS A 28 6.51 6.26 -1.96
C CYS A 28 5.78 7.55 -1.56
N VAL A 29 5.88 7.93 -0.29
CA VAL A 29 5.28 9.15 0.26
C VAL A 29 6.31 9.85 1.12
N ASN A 30 6.64 11.10 0.79
CA ASN A 30 7.63 11.91 1.50
C ASN A 30 8.99 11.19 1.69
N GLY A 31 9.42 10.43 0.69
CA GLY A 31 10.67 9.67 0.73
C GLY A 31 10.59 8.32 1.46
N ILE A 32 9.45 7.99 2.07
CA ILE A 32 9.24 6.70 2.73
C ILE A 32 8.60 5.73 1.75
N GLU A 33 9.26 4.59 1.56
CA GLU A 33 8.77 3.52 0.70
C GLU A 33 7.90 2.53 1.46
N GLY A 34 6.90 2.00 0.77
CA GLY A 34 5.99 0.97 1.27
C GLY A 34 5.35 0.17 0.15
N LEU A 35 4.71 -0.93 0.52
CA LEU A 35 3.88 -1.76 -0.34
C LEU A 35 2.42 -1.59 0.06
N TYR A 36 1.54 -1.30 -0.88
CA TYR A 36 0.11 -1.25 -0.65
C TYR A 36 -0.60 -2.38 -1.40
N CYS A 37 -1.28 -3.24 -0.64
CA CYS A 37 -2.13 -4.28 -1.19
C CYS A 37 -3.56 -3.75 -1.35
N VAL A 38 -4.01 -3.61 -2.60
CA VAL A 38 -5.36 -3.16 -2.96
C VAL A 38 -6.41 -4.23 -2.58
N LYS A 39 -6.06 -5.52 -2.67
CA LYS A 39 -6.98 -6.64 -2.41
C LYS A 39 -7.49 -6.69 -0.96
N CYS A 40 -6.60 -6.46 0.00
CA CYS A 40 -6.93 -6.53 1.43
C CYS A 40 -6.76 -5.20 2.17
N ASP A 41 -6.56 -4.10 1.44
CA ASP A 41 -6.41 -2.75 1.99
C ASP A 41 -5.35 -2.67 3.10
N THR A 42 -4.18 -3.25 2.85
CA THR A 42 -3.05 -3.30 3.79
C THR A 42 -1.85 -2.53 3.23
N LEU A 43 -1.34 -1.61 4.04
CA LEU A 43 -0.09 -0.89 3.82
C LEU A 43 1.02 -1.52 4.65
N THR A 44 2.05 -2.03 3.97
CA THR A 44 3.27 -2.55 4.57
C THR A 44 4.37 -1.51 4.43
N LEU A 45 4.99 -1.17 5.55
CA LEU A 45 6.13 -0.24 5.63
C LEU A 45 7.35 -0.99 6.16
N TYR A 46 8.53 -0.48 5.81
CA TYR A 46 9.81 -1.02 6.29
C TYR A 46 10.39 -0.26 7.48
N GLU A 47 9.81 0.91 7.74
CA GLU A 47 10.20 1.78 8.83
C GLU A 47 8.95 2.26 9.57
N PRO A 48 9.04 2.53 10.88
CA PRO A 48 7.96 3.14 11.63
C PRO A 48 7.54 4.49 11.02
N LEU A 49 6.25 4.76 11.06
CA LEU A 49 5.73 6.05 10.60
C LEU A 49 6.23 7.19 11.50
N PRO A 50 6.90 8.21 10.95
CA PRO A 50 7.48 9.27 11.76
C PRO A 50 6.43 10.26 12.31
N SER A 51 5.24 10.32 11.70
CA SER A 51 4.15 11.16 12.22
C SER A 51 2.76 10.78 11.69
N LYS A 52 1.73 11.30 12.37
CA LYS A 52 0.32 11.19 11.92
C LYS A 52 0.07 11.85 10.57
N LEU A 53 0.81 12.90 10.21
CA LEU A 53 0.69 13.56 8.91
C LEU A 53 1.12 12.63 7.77
N VAL A 54 2.22 11.89 7.98
CA VAL A 54 2.71 10.92 7.00
C VAL A 54 1.71 9.77 6.84
N TYR A 55 1.12 9.28 7.93
CA TYR A 55 0.02 8.30 7.86
C TYR A 55 -1.15 8.81 6.99
N LEU A 56 -1.59 10.05 7.18
CA LEU A 56 -2.70 10.63 6.40
C LEU A 56 -2.33 10.76 4.91
N ALA A 57 -1.10 11.14 4.60
CA ALA A 57 -0.60 11.20 3.23
C ALA A 57 -0.59 9.82 2.56
N PHE A 58 -0.13 8.78 3.28
CA PHE A 58 -0.22 7.39 2.84
C PHE A 58 -1.67 6.96 2.61
N LYS A 59 -2.55 7.21 3.58
CA LYS A 59 -3.98 6.87 3.47
C LYS A 59 -4.62 7.50 2.24
N LYS A 60 -4.32 8.77 1.96
CA LYS A 60 -4.82 9.46 0.76
C LYS A 60 -4.32 8.79 -0.52
N LYS A 61 -3.03 8.49 -0.61
CA LYS A 61 -2.43 7.82 -1.77
C LYS A 61 -2.99 6.42 -2.00
N CYS A 62 -3.17 5.64 -0.94
CA CYS A 62 -3.79 4.31 -0.99
C CYS A 62 -5.25 4.36 -1.49
N MET A 63 -6.03 5.35 -1.06
CA MET A 63 -7.40 5.53 -1.56
C MET A 63 -7.42 5.88 -3.05
N GLN A 64 -6.55 6.78 -3.51
CA GLN A 64 -6.43 7.12 -4.94
C GLN A 64 -6.08 5.89 -5.79
N ILE A 65 -5.11 5.07 -5.36
CA ILE A 65 -4.74 3.84 -6.07
C ILE A 65 -5.93 2.88 -6.14
N LYS A 66 -6.65 2.72 -5.03
CA LYS A 66 -7.82 1.85 -4.97
C LYS A 66 -8.90 2.31 -5.94
N GLU A 67 -9.23 3.60 -5.95
CA GLU A 67 -10.20 4.19 -6.88
C GLU A 67 -9.77 4.01 -8.35
N MET A 68 -8.51 4.28 -8.68
CA MET A 68 -7.99 4.07 -10.04
C MET A 68 -8.10 2.61 -10.48
N LYS A 69 -7.77 1.65 -9.60
CA LYS A 69 -7.87 0.22 -9.91
C LYS A 69 -9.32 -0.25 -10.04
N THR A 70 -10.21 0.22 -9.19
CA THR A 70 -11.65 -0.09 -9.27
C THR A 70 -12.27 0.48 -10.54
N ASN A 71 -11.93 1.71 -10.91
CA ASN A 71 -12.42 2.32 -12.15
C ASN A 71 -11.89 1.61 -13.39
N ASN A 72 -10.61 1.20 -13.41
CA ASN A 72 -10.06 0.41 -14.52
C ASN A 72 -10.68 -0.99 -14.62
N GLN A 73 -11.08 -1.60 -13.50
CA GLN A 73 -11.79 -2.89 -13.49
C GLN A 73 -13.25 -2.78 -13.96
N LEU A 74 -13.89 -1.62 -13.81
CA LEU A 74 -15.26 -1.36 -14.28
C LEU A 74 -15.34 -0.97 -15.76
N THR A 75 -14.19 -0.67 -16.40
CA THR A 75 -14.08 -0.36 -17.83
C THR A 75 -13.65 -1.54 -18.70
N MET A 76 -13.55 -2.75 -18.15
CA MET A 76 -13.42 -4.01 -18.89
C MET A 76 -14.73 -4.78 -18.86
#